data_AF-A0A819G193-F1
#
_entry.id   AF-A0A819G193-F1
#
_cell.length_a   1.000
_cell.length_b   1.000
_cell.length_c   1.000
_cell.angle_alpha   90.00
_cell.angle_beta   90.00
_cell.angle_gamma   90.00
#
_symmetry.space_group_name_H-M   'P 1'
#
loop_
_entity.id
_entity.type
_entity.pdbx_description
1 polymer ?
#
loop_
_entity_poly.entity_id
_entity_poly.type
_entity_poly.pdbx_seq_one_letter_code
_entity_poly.pdbx_strand_id
1 'polypeptide(L)'
;MFNLQSTIIGCKLLPCILTVLTCYVSVFLTFAAYDRFCQSSTSIFVRRWSSVSIARRAIICMIIALSIILSPIMVVWYISIDYGDVCLAYTDIGATTMIIVQTIIADYLPSLMMTIFGLFTIRNIHSERNRVIPMVSRAVRQRRTEIQLAKTLLWQVLDYIIFFLSIAITYT
;
A
#
# COMPACT_ATOMS: atom_id res chain seq x y z
N MET A 1 30.57 -5.77 14.62
CA MET A 1 29.28 -5.87 13.90
C MET A 1 29.28 -4.76 12.86
N PHE A 2 29.23 -5.10 11.57
CA PHE A 2 29.20 -4.09 10.51
C PHE A 2 27.83 -3.41 10.51
N ASN A 3 27.78 -2.13 10.90
CA ASN A 3 26.59 -1.31 10.72
C ASN A 3 26.41 -1.04 9.22
N LEU A 4 25.49 -1.75 8.58
CA LEU A 4 25.18 -1.59 7.16
C LEU A 4 24.78 -0.13 6.83
N GLN A 5 24.19 0.58 7.80
CA GLN A 5 23.85 2.01 7.72
C GLN A 5 25.06 2.95 7.58
N SER A 6 26.24 2.55 8.05
CA SER A 6 27.46 3.38 7.99
C SER A 6 28.13 3.35 6.61
N THR A 7 27.58 2.59 5.66
CA THR A 7 28.08 2.55 4.28
C THR A 7 27.21 3.40 3.36
N ILE A 8 27.83 4.13 2.42
CA ILE A 8 27.13 4.99 1.45
C ILE A 8 26.03 4.19 0.69
N ILE A 9 26.35 2.94 0.34
CA ILE A 9 25.42 2.05 -0.36
C ILE A 9 24.27 1.65 0.57
N GLY A 10 24.55 1.23 1.81
CA GLY A 10 23.51 0.81 2.75
C GLY A 10 22.57 1.94 3.16
N CYS A 11 23.08 3.17 3.31
CA CYS A 11 22.28 4.37 3.60
C CYS A 11 21.24 4.66 2.49
N LYS A 12 21.54 4.35 1.23
CA LYS A 12 20.59 4.56 0.12
C LYS A 12 19.71 3.34 -0.14
N LEU A 13 20.34 2.17 -0.15
CA LEU A 13 19.71 0.93 -0.57
C LEU A 13 18.68 0.43 0.45
N LEU A 14 18.98 0.53 1.75
CA LEU A 14 18.08 0.04 2.79
C LEU A 14 16.73 0.79 2.83
N PRO A 15 16.69 2.14 2.94
CA PRO A 15 15.41 2.85 2.91
C PRO A 15 14.70 2.70 1.57
N CYS A 16 15.43 2.58 0.45
CA CYS A 16 14.84 2.26 -0.84
C CYS A 16 14.13 0.90 -0.84
N ILE A 17 14.80 -0.17 -0.39
CA ILE A 17 14.22 -1.53 -0.35
C ILE A 17 12.99 -1.55 0.55
N LEU A 18 13.09 -0.97 1.76
CA LEU A 18 11.99 -0.96 2.70
C LEU A 18 10.77 -0.21 2.14
N THR A 19 10.97 0.98 1.57
CA THR A 19 9.88 1.79 1.00
C THR A 19 9.24 1.10 -0.19
N VAL A 20 10.06 0.53 -1.08
CA VAL A 20 9.59 -0.20 -2.26
C VAL A 20 8.79 -1.43 -1.87
N LEU A 21 9.28 -2.23 -0.91
CA LEU A 21 8.59 -3.43 -0.44
C LEU A 21 7.24 -3.08 0.20
N THR A 22 7.20 -2.08 1.07
CA THR A 22 5.96 -1.61 1.71
C THR A 22 4.95 -1.13 0.67
N CYS A 23 5.39 -0.33 -0.31
CA CYS A 23 4.53 0.13 -1.40
C CYS A 23 3.95 -1.04 -2.22
N TYR A 24 4.79 -2.03 -2.56
CA TYR A 24 4.33 -3.23 -3.25
C TYR A 24 3.25 -3.97 -2.47
N VAL A 25 3.46 -4.18 -1.18
CA VAL A 25 2.48 -4.87 -0.32
C VAL A 25 1.15 -4.13 -0.32
N SER A 26 1.14 -2.82 -0.09
CA SER A 26 -0.09 -2.00 -0.07
C SER A 26 -0.85 -2.03 -1.39
N VAL A 27 -0.13 -1.94 -2.51
CA VAL A 27 -0.73 -1.99 -3.84
C VAL A 27 -1.28 -3.38 -4.17
N PHE A 28 -0.54 -4.46 -3.86
CA PHE A 28 -1.03 -5.82 -4.09
C PHE A 28 -2.28 -6.13 -3.27
N LEU A 29 -2.34 -5.64 -2.03
CA LEU A 29 -3.54 -5.74 -1.20
C LEU A 29 -4.72 -5.00 -1.81
N THR A 30 -4.49 -3.82 -2.39
CA THR A 30 -5.51 -3.06 -3.10
C THR A 30 -6.03 -3.81 -4.32
N PHE A 31 -5.16 -4.42 -5.12
CA PHE A 31 -5.59 -5.27 -6.24
C PHE A 31 -6.36 -6.50 -5.78
N ALA A 32 -5.95 -7.12 -4.69
CA ALA A 32 -6.69 -8.25 -4.11
C ALA A 32 -8.10 -7.81 -3.63
N ALA A 33 -8.23 -6.61 -3.06
CA ALA A 33 -9.51 -6.04 -2.68
C ALA A 33 -10.38 -5.73 -3.91
N TYR A 34 -9.78 -5.16 -4.96
CA TYR A 34 -10.44 -4.91 -6.24
C TYR A 34 -10.93 -6.20 -6.91
N ASP A 35 -10.10 -7.24 -6.96
CA ASP A 35 -10.46 -8.54 -7.52
C ASP A 35 -11.66 -9.16 -6.78
N ARG A 36 -11.67 -9.09 -5.45
CA ARG A 36 -12.79 -9.53 -4.62
C ARG A 36 -14.05 -8.71 -4.88
N PHE A 37 -13.92 -7.39 -5.02
CA PHE A 37 -15.04 -6.53 -5.39
C PHE A 37 -15.62 -6.97 -6.74
N CYS A 38 -14.77 -7.18 -7.75
CA CYS A 38 -15.20 -7.63 -9.07
C CYS A 38 -15.92 -8.97 -9.03
N GLN A 39 -15.44 -9.93 -8.23
CA GLN A 39 -16.07 -11.23 -8.05
C GLN A 39 -17.41 -11.15 -7.32
N SER A 40 -17.54 -10.24 -6.35
CA SER A 40 -18.78 -10.02 -5.57
C SER A 40 -19.87 -9.28 -6.37
N SER A 41 -19.50 -8.60 -7.46
CA SER A 41 -20.43 -7.81 -8.24
C SER A 41 -21.42 -8.68 -9.00
N THR A 42 -22.68 -8.25 -9.06
CA THR A 42 -23.75 -8.91 -9.83
C THR A 42 -23.60 -8.70 -11.34
N SER A 43 -22.86 -7.67 -11.75
CA SER A 43 -22.66 -7.35 -13.17
C SER A 43 -21.64 -8.28 -13.81
N ILE A 44 -22.04 -8.95 -14.90
CA ILE A 44 -21.19 -9.84 -15.70
C ILE A 44 -19.99 -9.07 -16.27
N PHE A 45 -20.18 -7.80 -16.66
CA PHE A 45 -19.12 -6.96 -17.19
C PHE A 45 -18.01 -6.74 -16.15
N VAL A 46 -18.39 -6.44 -14.90
CA VAL A 46 -17.44 -6.21 -13.81
C VAL A 46 -16.74 -7.51 -13.42
N ARG A 47 -17.45 -8.65 -13.40
CA ARG A 47 -16.83 -9.97 -13.13
C ARG A 47 -15.77 -10.36 -14.16
N ARG A 48 -15.92 -9.94 -15.43
CA ARG A 48 -14.93 -10.22 -16.49
C ARG A 48 -13.56 -9.62 -16.20
N TRP A 49 -13.49 -8.54 -15.42
CA TRP A 49 -12.22 -7.90 -15.04
C TRP A 49 -11.40 -8.76 -14.06
N SER A 50 -12.02 -9.67 -13.33
CA SER A 50 -11.35 -10.65 -12.44
C SER A 50 -10.70 -11.82 -13.22
N SER A 51 -10.53 -11.71 -14.54
CA SER A 51 -9.86 -12.75 -15.31
C SER A 51 -8.35 -12.77 -15.03
N VAL A 52 -7.78 -13.98 -14.91
CA VAL A 52 -6.36 -14.21 -14.60
C VAL A 52 -5.44 -13.53 -15.62
N SER A 53 -5.82 -13.50 -16.89
CA SER A 53 -5.06 -12.85 -17.95
C SER A 53 -4.96 -11.33 -17.78
N ILE A 54 -6.05 -10.68 -17.36
CA ILE A 54 -6.08 -9.23 -17.09
C ILE A 54 -5.29 -8.95 -15.81
N ALA A 55 -5.52 -9.72 -14.75
CA ALA A 55 -4.80 -9.58 -13.48
C ALA A 55 -3.27 -9.67 -13.68
N ARG A 56 -2.80 -10.65 -14.47
CA ARG A 56 -1.37 -10.80 -14.77
C ARG A 56 -0.81 -9.58 -15.51
N ARG A 57 -1.53 -9.04 -16.50
CA ARG A 57 -1.10 -7.83 -17.22
C ARG A 57 -1.07 -6.62 -16.30
N ALA A 58 -2.09 -6.44 -15.46
CA ALA A 58 -2.16 -5.35 -14.49
C ALA A 58 -0.99 -5.39 -13.49
N ILE A 59 -0.67 -6.58 -12.95
CA ILE A 59 0.46 -6.76 -12.04
C ILE A 59 1.79 -6.36 -12.70
N ILE A 60 2.05 -6.81 -13.94
CA ILE A 60 3.30 -6.47 -14.64
C ILE A 60 3.38 -4.97 -14.90
N CYS A 61 2.32 -4.35 -15.42
CA CYS A 61 2.29 -2.91 -15.67
C CYS A 61 2.53 -2.11 -14.37
N MET A 62 1.97 -2.56 -13.26
CA MET A 62 2.14 -1.90 -11.96
C MET A 62 3.54 -2.02 -11.39
N ILE A 63 4.18 -3.19 -11.50
CA ILE A 63 5.57 -3.36 -11.09
C ILE A 63 6.48 -2.40 -11.85
N ILE A 64 6.28 -2.27 -13.16
CA ILE A 64 7.06 -1.35 -13.99
C ILE A 64 6.79 0.10 -13.57
N ALA A 65 5.51 0.50 -13.45
CA ALA A 65 5.13 1.87 -13.09
C ALA A 65 5.66 2.28 -11.71
N LEU A 66 5.51 1.43 -10.69
CA LEU A 66 5.99 1.71 -9.34
C LEU A 66 7.51 1.78 -9.27
N SER A 67 8.22 0.91 -9.99
CA SER A 67 9.69 0.96 -10.05
C SER A 67 10.19 2.29 -10.60
N ILE A 68 9.50 2.86 -11.60
CA ILE A 68 9.83 4.18 -12.16
C ILE A 68 9.52 5.28 -11.14
N ILE A 69 8.33 5.27 -10.54
CA ILE A 69 7.88 6.31 -9.58
C ILE A 69 8.76 6.34 -8.31
N LEU A 70 9.22 5.18 -7.85
CA LEU A 70 10.01 5.05 -6.61
C LEU A 70 11.53 5.20 -6.85
N SER A 71 11.98 5.18 -8.10
CA SER A 71 13.40 5.37 -8.45
C SER A 71 14.07 6.61 -7.83
N PRO A 72 13.40 7.76 -7.63
CA PRO A 72 14.03 8.95 -7.05
C PRO A 72 14.44 8.78 -5.58
N ILE A 73 13.92 7.79 -4.84
CA ILE A 73 14.27 7.55 -3.43
C ILE A 73 15.78 7.36 -3.26
N MET A 74 16.46 6.74 -4.22
CA MET A 74 17.90 6.49 -4.18
C MET A 74 18.75 7.78 -4.13
N VAL A 75 18.18 8.92 -4.54
CA VAL A 75 18.88 10.21 -4.60
C VAL A 75 18.66 11.02 -3.31
N VAL A 76 17.58 10.77 -2.58
CA VAL A 76 17.13 11.56 -1.43
C VAL A 76 17.98 11.35 -0.17
N TRP A 77 18.64 10.19 -0.03
CA TRP A 77 19.39 9.84 1.17
C TRP A 77 20.88 10.12 1.04
N TYR A 78 21.49 10.70 2.09
CA TYR A 78 22.91 11.00 2.16
C TYR A 78 23.48 10.67 3.55
N ILE A 79 24.80 10.53 3.64
CA ILE A 79 25.51 10.37 4.91
C ILE A 79 25.97 11.74 5.39
N SER A 80 25.56 12.12 6.59
CA SER A 80 25.97 13.37 7.21
C SER A 80 27.17 13.13 8.13
N ILE A 81 28.32 13.67 7.74
CA ILE A 81 29.56 13.59 8.52
C ILE A 81 29.42 14.41 9.82
N ASP A 82 28.68 15.52 9.77
CA ASP A 82 28.49 16.44 10.91
C ASP A 82 27.76 15.82 12.11
N TYR A 83 27.00 14.74 11.89
CA TYR A 83 26.20 14.07 12.92
C TYR A 83 26.72 12.66 13.25
N GLY A 84 27.98 12.36 12.93
CA GLY A 84 28.61 11.07 13.25
C GLY A 84 28.27 9.94 12.28
N ASP A 85 28.34 10.22 10.97
CA ASP A 85 28.09 9.27 9.88
C ASP A 85 26.70 8.63 9.91
N VAL A 86 25.69 9.42 10.27
CA VAL A 86 24.29 9.00 10.24
C VAL A 86 23.69 9.21 8.85
N CYS A 87 22.78 8.30 8.49
CA CYS A 87 22.04 8.37 7.24
C CYS A 87 20.81 9.29 7.40
N LEU A 88 20.76 10.37 6.64
CA LEU A 88 19.70 11.37 6.70
C LEU A 88 19.10 11.59 5.31
N ALA A 89 17.82 11.96 5.27
CA ALA A 89 17.18 12.45 4.06
C ALA A 89 17.51 13.94 3.89
N TYR A 90 17.71 14.38 2.64
CA TYR A 90 17.80 15.82 2.37
C TYR A 90 16.52 16.54 2.84
N THR A 91 16.70 17.69 3.46
CA THR A 91 15.62 18.56 3.96
C THR A 91 15.35 19.72 3.01
N ASP A 92 15.89 19.68 1.79
CA ASP A 92 15.57 20.68 0.78
C ASP A 92 14.10 20.55 0.36
N ILE A 93 13.55 21.65 -0.15
CA ILE A 93 12.15 21.71 -0.57
C ILE A 93 11.87 20.65 -1.66
N GLY A 94 12.86 20.35 -2.50
CA GLY A 94 12.76 19.33 -3.55
C GLY A 94 12.60 17.92 -2.97
N ALA A 95 13.53 17.48 -2.12
CA ALA A 95 13.45 16.16 -1.49
C ALA A 95 12.21 16.02 -0.60
N THR A 96 11.87 17.05 0.17
CA THR A 96 10.68 17.03 1.05
C THR A 96 9.40 16.86 0.23
N THR A 97 9.27 17.59 -0.88
CA THR A 97 8.11 17.47 -1.79
C THR A 97 8.06 16.08 -2.41
N MET A 98 9.20 15.53 -2.84
CA MET A 98 9.26 14.17 -3.39
C MET A 98 8.84 13.11 -2.37
N ILE A 99 9.32 13.20 -1.13
CA ILE A 99 8.94 12.29 -0.04
C ILE A 99 7.43 12.37 0.18
N ILE A 100 6.86 13.57 0.31
CA ILE A 100 5.41 13.76 0.53
C ILE A 100 4.59 13.14 -0.61
N VAL A 101 4.94 13.43 -1.87
CA VAL A 101 4.23 12.89 -3.03
C VAL A 101 4.32 11.37 -3.05
N GLN A 102 5.49 10.80 -2.78
CA GLN A 102 5.67 9.36 -2.73
C GLN A 102 4.87 8.73 -1.59
N THR A 103 4.83 9.32 -0.40
CA THR A 103 4.00 8.84 0.72
C THR A 103 2.52 8.84 0.35
N ILE A 104 2.02 9.90 -0.28
CA ILE A 104 0.61 9.97 -0.70
C ILE A 104 0.29 8.87 -1.72
N ILE A 105 1.15 8.68 -2.73
CA ILE A 105 0.92 7.69 -3.79
C ILE A 105 1.08 6.26 -3.28
N ALA A 106 2.08 6.01 -2.43
CA ALA A 106 2.45 4.67 -1.98
C ALA A 106 1.60 4.16 -0.82
N ASP A 107 1.08 5.06 0.02
CA ASP A 107 0.40 4.69 1.27
C ASP A 107 -1.05 5.17 1.31
N TYR A 108 -1.28 6.47 1.06
CA TYR A 108 -2.62 7.04 1.19
C TYR A 108 -3.59 6.54 0.11
N LEU A 109 -3.16 6.57 -1.15
CA LEU A 109 -4.01 6.18 -2.28
C LEU A 109 -4.41 4.69 -2.24
N PRO A 110 -3.49 3.73 -2.00
CA PRO A 110 -3.83 2.32 -1.88
C PRO A 110 -4.79 2.07 -0.70
N SER A 111 -4.55 2.69 0.45
CA SER A 111 -5.39 2.54 1.64
C SER A 111 -6.82 3.04 1.41
N LEU A 112 -6.98 4.20 0.76
CA LEU A 112 -8.30 4.71 0.36
C LEU A 112 -9.01 3.78 -0.63
N MET A 113 -8.31 3.33 -1.66
CA MET A 113 -8.87 2.40 -2.66
C MET A 113 -9.30 1.08 -2.03
N MET A 114 -8.46 0.51 -1.15
CA MET A 114 -8.75 -0.72 -0.41
C MET A 114 -9.98 -0.56 0.49
N THR A 115 -10.14 0.60 1.14
CA THR A 115 -11.33 0.92 1.95
C THR A 115 -12.59 0.96 1.07
N ILE A 116 -12.54 1.67 -0.04
CA ILE A 116 -13.66 1.82 -0.97
C ILE A 116 -14.08 0.46 -1.54
N PHE A 117 -13.12 -0.32 -2.06
CA PHE A 117 -13.40 -1.66 -2.58
C PHE A 117 -13.86 -2.64 -1.49
N GLY A 118 -13.32 -2.54 -0.29
CA GLY A 118 -13.78 -3.31 0.87
C GLY A 118 -15.24 -3.03 1.22
N LEU A 119 -15.63 -1.75 1.32
CA LEU A 119 -17.00 -1.34 1.60
C LEU A 119 -17.96 -1.79 0.49
N PHE A 120 -17.58 -1.64 -0.78
CA PHE A 120 -18.42 -2.11 -1.88
C PHE A 120 -18.57 -3.63 -1.89
N THR A 121 -17.51 -4.37 -1.57
CA THR A 121 -17.56 -5.84 -1.43
C THR A 121 -18.55 -6.24 -0.34
N ILE A 122 -18.50 -5.59 0.84
CA ILE A 122 -19.44 -5.84 1.95
C ILE A 122 -20.88 -5.53 1.54
N ARG A 123 -21.13 -4.39 0.87
CA ARG A 123 -22.47 -4.01 0.39
C ARG A 123 -23.03 -5.04 -0.59
N ASN A 124 -22.22 -5.52 -1.53
CA ASN A 124 -22.62 -6.55 -2.49
C ASN A 124 -22.96 -7.87 -1.78
N ILE A 125 -22.11 -8.31 -0.84
CA ILE A 125 -22.33 -9.55 -0.09
C ILE A 125 -23.59 -9.46 0.78
N HIS A 126 -23.84 -8.34 1.45
CA HIS A 126 -25.06 -8.14 2.23
C HIS A 126 -26.32 -8.17 1.35
N SER A 127 -26.26 -7.54 0.17
CA SER A 127 -27.36 -7.57 -0.81
C SER A 127 -27.65 -9.00 -1.28
N GLU A 128 -26.61 -9.78 -1.59
CA GLU A 128 -26.76 -11.17 -2.03
C GLU A 128 -27.19 -12.10 -0.88
N ARG A 129 -26.69 -11.90 0.34
CA ARG A 129 -27.08 -12.67 1.52
C ARG A 129 -28.56 -12.50 1.86
N ASN A 130 -29.11 -11.30 1.70
CA ASN A 130 -30.53 -11.05 1.90
C ASN A 130 -31.40 -11.70 0.81
N ARG A 131 -30.82 -12.00 -0.36
CA ARG A 131 -31.51 -12.67 -1.48
C ARG A 131 -31.37 -14.19 -1.46
N VAL A 132 -30.26 -14.73 -0.92
CA VAL A 132 -29.91 -16.16 -1.04
C VAL A 132 -29.23 -16.67 0.25
N ILE A 133 -29.95 -17.43 1.07
CA ILE A 133 -29.38 -18.29 2.14
C ILE A 133 -29.80 -19.74 1.79
N PRO A 134 -28.93 -20.78 1.81
CA PRO A 134 -27.59 -20.89 2.41
C PRO A 134 -26.49 -21.48 1.47
N MET A 135 -25.35 -20.80 1.31
CA MET A 135 -24.06 -21.42 0.92
C MET A 135 -23.01 -21.16 2.02
N VAL A 136 -23.16 -21.89 3.13
CA VAL A 136 -22.43 -21.67 4.40
C VAL A 136 -20.91 -21.90 4.29
N SER A 137 -20.43 -22.60 3.26
CA SER A 137 -19.00 -22.92 3.11
C SER A 137 -18.14 -21.79 2.53
N ARG A 138 -18.59 -21.09 1.46
CA ARG A 138 -17.85 -19.94 0.89
C ARG A 138 -17.85 -18.73 1.83
N ALA A 139 -18.99 -18.46 2.48
CA ALA A 139 -19.15 -17.32 3.38
C ALA A 139 -18.17 -17.35 4.57
N VAL A 140 -17.83 -18.53 5.11
CA VAL A 140 -16.92 -18.65 6.26
C VAL A 140 -15.46 -18.35 5.89
N ARG A 141 -14.97 -18.86 4.75
CA ARG A 141 -13.62 -18.54 4.26
C ARG A 141 -13.51 -17.05 3.91
N GLN A 142 -14.54 -16.50 3.29
CA GLN A 142 -14.62 -15.09 2.93
C GLN A 142 -14.58 -14.17 4.16
N ARG A 143 -15.36 -14.50 5.21
CA ARG A 143 -15.38 -13.77 6.50
C ARG A 143 -14.00 -13.69 7.18
N ARG A 144 -13.17 -14.75 7.13
CA ARG A 144 -11.81 -14.70 7.71
C ARG A 144 -10.92 -13.70 6.97
N THR A 145 -10.98 -13.68 5.63
CA THR A 145 -10.23 -12.72 4.81
C THR A 145 -10.74 -11.29 4.96
N GLU A 146 -12.05 -11.09 5.17
CA GLU A 146 -12.63 -9.78 5.48
C GLU A 146 -12.17 -9.25 6.84
N ILE A 147 -12.12 -10.12 7.86
CA ILE A 147 -11.55 -9.76 9.16
C ILE A 147 -10.06 -9.39 9.02
N GLN A 148 -9.30 -10.15 8.22
CA GLN A 148 -7.89 -9.82 7.95
C GLN A 148 -7.74 -8.47 7.23
N LEU A 149 -8.54 -8.22 6.19
CA LEU A 149 -8.61 -6.94 5.48
C LEU A 149 -8.95 -5.78 6.43
N ALA A 150 -9.99 -5.94 7.24
CA ALA A 150 -10.42 -4.92 8.20
C ALA A 150 -9.34 -4.66 9.25
N LYS A 151 -8.63 -5.70 9.69
CA LYS A 151 -7.51 -5.56 10.63
C LYS A 151 -6.34 -4.81 9.98
N THR A 152 -6.03 -5.08 8.72
CA THR A 152 -5.00 -4.34 7.97
C THR A 152 -5.38 -2.88 7.75
N LEU A 153 -6.65 -2.59 7.44
CA LEU A 153 -7.18 -1.22 7.35
C LEU A 153 -7.09 -0.48 8.69
N LEU A 154 -7.43 -1.15 9.80
CA LEU A 154 -7.34 -0.57 11.14
C LEU A 154 -5.89 -0.24 11.51
N TRP A 155 -4.95 -1.11 11.12
CA TRP A 155 -3.52 -0.83 11.25
C TRP A 155 -3.07 0.35 10.39
N GLN A 156 -3.49 0.45 9.13
CA GLN A 156 -3.18 1.59 8.26
C GLN A 156 -3.71 2.92 8.81
N VAL A 157 -4.94 2.93 9.35
CA VAL A 157 -5.51 4.13 9.97
C VAL A 157 -4.77 4.51 11.26
N LEU A 158 -4.35 3.53 12.06
CA LEU A 158 -3.52 3.78 13.23
C LEU A 158 -2.14 4.33 12.86
N ASP A 159 -1.50 3.75 11.85
CA ASP A 159 -0.20 4.21 11.35
C ASP A 159 -0.29 5.65 10.85
N TYR A 160 -1.37 5.99 10.13
CA TYR A 160 -1.67 7.36 9.70
C TYR A 160 -1.79 8.34 10.87
N ILE A 161 -2.55 8.00 11.91
CA ILE A 161 -2.71 8.87 13.08
C ILE A 161 -1.34 9.10 13.72
N ILE A 162 -0.52 8.07 13.86
CA ILE A 162 0.82 8.16 14.45
C ILE A 162 1.75 9.03 13.59
N PHE A 163 1.80 8.79 12.27
CA PHE A 163 2.66 9.54 11.36
C PHE A 163 2.26 11.01 11.23
N PHE A 164 0.96 11.28 11.10
CA PHE A 164 0.44 12.65 11.02
C PHE A 164 0.69 13.41 12.32
N LEU A 165 0.50 12.77 13.48
CA LEU A 165 0.83 13.37 14.78
C LEU A 165 2.33 13.69 14.87
N SER A 166 3.19 12.77 14.43
CA SER A 166 4.64 12.92 14.50
C SER A 166 5.14 14.06 13.60
N ILE A 167 4.58 14.19 12.39
CA ILE A 167 4.86 15.30 11.48
C ILE A 167 4.36 16.60 12.11
N ALA A 168 3.11 16.65 12.57
CA ALA A 168 2.54 17.86 13.17
C ALA A 168 3.38 18.37 14.35
N ILE A 169 3.88 17.48 15.23
CA ILE A 169 4.72 17.83 16.37
C ILE A 169 6.11 18.34 15.93
N THR A 170 6.67 17.81 14.84
CA THR A 170 8.02 18.19 14.39
C THR A 170 8.03 19.55 13.68
N TYR A 171 6.89 20.00 13.14
CA TYR A 171 6.75 21.25 12.39
C TYR A 171 5.99 22.37 13.16
N THR A 172 5.69 22.18 14.44
CA THR A 172 5.24 23.22 15.40
C THR A 172 6.33 23.53 16.40
#